data_AF-A0A954HJJ4-F1
#
_entry.id   AF-A0A954HJJ4-F1
#
_cell.length_a   1.000
_cell.length_b   1.000
_cell.length_c   1.000
_cell.angle_alpha   90.00
_cell.angle_beta   90.00
_cell.angle_gamma   90.00
#
_symmetry.space_group_name_H-M   'P 1'
#
loop_
_entity.id
_entity.type
_entity.pdbx_description
1 polymer ?
#
loop_
_entity_poly.entity_id
_entity_poly.type
_entity_poly.pdbx_seq_one_letter_code
_entity_poly.pdbx_strand_id
1 'polypeptide(L)'
;RNLWPAGEEKGQRSIGEALELAVRGAITSQEHNSLGAWRYSPSGNDADTSVAGAVLVGLLAARNAGIEVPDKAIDRAISYFVKMTAPSGQVAYSGGIGGFDESLARISIATLVYAVARRKDLPQYKQTLDYLKDKLSGGSAGHGGVEYQRYYQAQAFFQGDLESWEKWNKNLVRELKAVQGSDGSFQGSYGKSVSTSLSLLALALNYRFLPIYER
;
A
#
# COMPACT_ATOMS: atom_id res chain seq x y z
N ARG A 1 8.30 -23.46 -17.90
CA ARG A 1 6.85 -23.75 -17.69
C ARG A 1 6.13 -22.42 -17.84
N ASN A 2 5.48 -22.16 -18.98
CA ASN A 2 4.72 -20.92 -19.18
C ASN A 2 3.52 -20.94 -18.24
N LEU A 3 3.50 -20.02 -17.27
CA LEU A 3 2.48 -19.97 -16.21
C LEU A 3 1.13 -19.43 -16.72
N TRP A 4 1.05 -19.02 -17.99
CA TRP A 4 -0.17 -18.59 -18.65
C TRP A 4 -0.05 -18.82 -20.15
N PRO A 5 -0.72 -19.83 -20.74
CA PRO A 5 -0.92 -19.84 -22.18
C PRO A 5 -1.97 -18.75 -22.42
N ALA A 6 -1.54 -17.57 -22.86
CA ALA A 6 -2.47 -16.58 -23.39
C ALA A 6 -3.26 -17.31 -24.49
N GLY A 7 -4.55 -17.51 -24.27
CA GLY A 7 -5.43 -17.96 -25.33
C GLY A 7 -5.32 -16.91 -26.42
N GLU A 8 -4.84 -17.31 -27.60
CA GLU A 8 -4.84 -16.45 -28.79
C GLU A 8 -6.29 -16.28 -29.28
N GLU A 9 -7.14 -15.65 -28.47
CA GLU A 9 -8.36 -15.04 -28.97
C GLU A 9 -7.94 -13.75 -29.69
N LYS A 10 -8.15 -13.72 -31.02
CA LYS A 10 -7.88 -12.54 -31.85
C LYS A 10 -8.50 -11.29 -31.20
N GLY A 11 -7.65 -10.31 -30.85
CA GLY A 11 -8.07 -9.03 -30.29
C GLY A 11 -7.88 -8.86 -28.77
N GLN A 12 -7.38 -9.87 -28.06
CA GLN A 12 -6.99 -9.69 -26.66
C GLN A 12 -5.67 -8.92 -26.55
N ARG A 13 -5.67 -7.89 -25.70
CA ARG A 13 -4.45 -7.15 -25.35
C ARG A 13 -3.48 -8.08 -24.62
N SER A 14 -2.19 -7.96 -24.93
CA SER A 14 -1.14 -8.51 -24.08
C SER A 14 -1.19 -7.88 -22.68
N ILE A 15 -0.56 -8.53 -21.70
CA ILE A 15 -0.45 -7.99 -20.34
C ILE A 15 0.27 -6.62 -20.35
N GLY A 16 1.27 -6.44 -21.23
CA GLY A 16 1.98 -5.16 -21.38
C GLY A 16 1.06 -4.05 -21.89
N GLU A 17 0.31 -4.28 -22.96
CA GLU A 17 -0.65 -3.31 -23.49
C GLU A 17 -1.78 -2.99 -22.50
N ALA A 18 -2.24 -4.00 -21.76
CA ALA A 18 -3.23 -3.80 -20.70
C ALA A 18 -2.67 -2.96 -19.54
N LEU A 19 -1.41 -3.18 -19.16
CA LEU A 19 -0.73 -2.42 -18.11
C LEU A 19 -0.50 -0.97 -18.54
N GLU A 20 -0.02 -0.72 -19.76
CA GLU A 20 0.14 0.63 -20.31
C GLU A 20 -1.18 1.40 -20.32
N LEU A 21 -2.26 0.74 -20.74
CA LEU A 21 -3.59 1.36 -20.75
C LEU A 21 -4.07 1.68 -19.33
N ALA A 22 -3.82 0.79 -18.35
CA ALA A 22 -4.17 1.02 -16.96
C ALA A 22 -3.37 2.19 -16.35
N VAL A 23 -2.06 2.27 -16.62
CA VAL A 23 -1.19 3.38 -16.19
C VAL A 23 -1.67 4.70 -16.77
N ARG A 24 -1.96 4.75 -18.07
CA ARG A 24 -2.52 5.94 -18.72
C ARG A 24 -3.86 6.34 -18.10
N GLY A 25 -4.76 5.38 -17.87
CA GLY A 25 -6.05 5.63 -17.24
C GLY A 25 -5.90 6.22 -15.82
N ALA A 26 -4.98 5.69 -15.02
CA ALA A 26 -4.69 6.21 -13.69
C ALA A 26 -4.13 7.64 -13.75
N ILE A 27 -3.18 7.92 -14.65
CA ILE A 27 -2.60 9.27 -14.81
C ILE A 27 -3.67 10.27 -15.25
N THR A 28 -4.45 9.95 -16.28
CA THR A 28 -5.55 10.81 -16.76
C THR A 28 -6.59 11.08 -15.68
N SER A 29 -6.96 10.07 -14.89
CA SER A 29 -7.85 10.26 -13.73
C SER A 29 -7.29 11.28 -12.73
N GLN A 30 -5.98 11.20 -12.42
CA GLN A 30 -5.32 12.12 -11.49
C GLN A 30 -5.21 13.56 -12.04
N GLU A 31 -5.07 13.72 -13.35
CA GLU A 31 -5.02 15.02 -14.02
C GLU A 31 -6.34 15.78 -13.89
N HIS A 32 -7.46 15.06 -13.93
CA HIS A 32 -8.79 15.63 -13.74
C HIS A 32 -9.18 15.80 -12.25
N ASN A 33 -8.37 15.29 -11.32
CA ASN A 33 -8.62 15.42 -9.89
C ASN A 33 -7.81 16.57 -9.28
N SER A 34 -8.50 17.56 -8.70
CA SER A 34 -7.88 18.77 -8.14
C SER A 34 -7.00 18.50 -6.91
N LEU A 35 -7.22 17.39 -6.20
CA LEU A 35 -6.43 16.98 -5.05
C LEU A 35 -5.12 16.29 -5.46
N GLY A 36 -4.96 15.92 -6.74
CA GLY A 36 -3.76 15.24 -7.24
C GLY A 36 -3.66 13.79 -6.76
N ALA A 37 -4.79 13.15 -6.49
CA ALA A 37 -4.89 11.77 -6.02
C ALA A 37 -6.10 11.07 -6.66
N TRP A 38 -6.49 9.91 -6.13
CA TRP A 38 -7.50 9.04 -6.74
C TRP A 38 -8.66 8.71 -5.80
N ARG A 39 -9.79 8.38 -6.42
CA ARG A 39 -10.97 7.80 -5.77
C ARG A 39 -11.34 6.49 -6.46
N TYR A 40 -12.33 5.78 -5.90
CA TYR A 40 -12.91 4.56 -6.46
C TYR A 40 -13.42 4.72 -7.90
N SER A 41 -13.87 5.92 -8.30
CA SER A 41 -14.23 6.23 -9.69
C SER A 41 -13.13 7.05 -10.36
N PRO A 42 -12.79 6.78 -11.65
CA PRO A 42 -11.81 7.56 -12.39
C PRO A 42 -12.22 9.03 -12.58
N SER A 43 -13.52 9.34 -12.49
CA SER A 43 -14.08 10.70 -12.58
C SER A 43 -14.36 11.33 -11.20
N GLY A 44 -13.89 10.72 -10.11
CA GLY A 44 -14.08 11.25 -8.77
C GLY A 44 -13.37 12.59 -8.57
N ASN A 45 -14.07 13.55 -7.95
CA ASN A 45 -13.55 14.89 -7.63
C ASN A 45 -13.02 15.01 -6.20
N ASP A 46 -13.14 13.95 -5.40
CA ASP A 46 -12.54 13.78 -4.07
C ASP A 46 -11.39 12.75 -4.14
N ALA A 47 -10.77 12.43 -3.00
CA ALA A 47 -9.70 11.45 -2.96
C ALA A 47 -9.75 10.62 -1.68
N ASP A 48 -9.32 9.36 -1.80
CA ASP A 48 -9.19 8.41 -0.71
C ASP A 48 -7.72 8.05 -0.46
N THR A 49 -7.27 8.07 0.79
CA THR A 49 -5.88 7.71 1.11
C THR A 49 -5.56 6.25 0.80
N SER A 50 -6.51 5.33 1.00
CA SER A 50 -6.27 3.91 0.71
C SER A 50 -6.23 3.64 -0.79
N VAL A 51 -7.13 4.24 -1.57
CA VAL A 51 -7.12 4.13 -3.03
C VAL A 51 -5.89 4.81 -3.61
N ALA A 52 -5.58 6.03 -3.16
CA ALA A 52 -4.41 6.77 -3.63
C ALA A 52 -3.10 6.02 -3.35
N GLY A 53 -3.01 5.36 -2.19
CA GLY A 53 -1.86 4.51 -1.84
C GLY A 53 -1.73 3.31 -2.76
N ALA A 54 -2.81 2.57 -2.98
CA ALA A 54 -2.82 1.41 -3.86
C ALA A 54 -2.45 1.79 -5.31
N VAL A 55 -3.02 2.87 -5.84
CA VAL A 55 -2.72 3.36 -7.20
C VAL A 55 -1.27 3.80 -7.30
N LEU A 56 -0.75 4.57 -6.33
CA LEU A 56 0.64 5.03 -6.36
C LEU A 56 1.65 3.88 -6.28
N VAL A 57 1.43 2.88 -5.41
CA VAL A 57 2.26 1.66 -5.36
C VAL A 57 2.20 0.91 -6.70
N GLY A 58 1.02 0.82 -7.32
CA GLY A 58 0.85 0.22 -8.64
C GLY A 58 1.61 0.96 -9.75
N LEU A 59 1.56 2.30 -9.76
CA LEU A 59 2.32 3.14 -10.71
C LEU A 59 3.84 2.97 -10.52
N LEU A 60 4.32 2.93 -9.28
CA LEU A 60 5.73 2.69 -8.99
C LEU A 60 6.17 1.28 -9.43
N ALA A 61 5.32 0.27 -9.24
CA ALA A 61 5.58 -1.08 -9.72
C ALA A 61 5.60 -1.15 -11.26
N ALA A 62 4.69 -0.44 -11.95
CA ALA A 62 4.70 -0.34 -13.40
C ALA A 62 5.96 0.35 -13.93
N ARG A 63 6.43 1.40 -13.25
CA ARG A 63 7.71 2.05 -13.54
C ARG A 63 8.88 1.09 -13.40
N ASN A 64 8.91 0.27 -12.35
CA ASN A 64 9.94 -0.76 -12.17
C ASN A 64 9.88 -1.85 -13.25
N ALA A 65 8.70 -2.07 -13.86
CA ALA A 65 8.52 -2.97 -14.99
C ALA A 65 8.84 -2.34 -16.36
N GLY A 66 9.31 -1.08 -16.39
CA GLY A 66 9.70 -0.37 -17.61
C GLY A 66 8.60 0.45 -18.27
N ILE A 67 7.42 0.57 -17.67
CA ILE A 67 6.36 1.46 -18.17
C ILE A 67 6.63 2.89 -17.72
N GLU A 68 6.57 3.84 -18.65
CA GLU A 68 6.76 5.24 -18.32
C GLU A 68 5.65 5.77 -17.41
N VAL A 69 6.05 6.35 -16.29
CA VAL A 69 5.17 7.08 -15.37
C VAL A 69 5.82 8.45 -15.18
N PRO A 70 5.13 9.58 -15.38
CA PRO A 70 5.72 10.91 -15.19
C PRO A 70 6.00 11.22 -13.71
N ASP A 71 7.14 11.85 -13.39
CA ASP A 71 7.47 12.28 -12.02
C ASP A 71 6.42 13.23 -11.43
N LYS A 72 5.84 14.09 -12.28
CA LYS A 72 4.74 14.98 -11.91
C LYS A 72 3.55 14.22 -11.30
N ALA A 73 3.24 13.01 -11.78
CA ALA A 73 2.14 12.20 -11.24
C ALA A 73 2.45 11.72 -9.81
N ILE A 74 3.69 11.29 -9.58
CA ILE A 74 4.18 10.89 -8.26
C ILE A 74 4.19 12.08 -7.31
N ASP A 75 4.76 13.22 -7.72
CA ASP A 75 4.86 14.42 -6.88
C ASP A 75 3.49 14.97 -6.46
N ARG A 76 2.50 14.91 -7.34
CA ARG A 76 1.11 15.27 -7.01
C ARG A 76 0.53 14.35 -5.95
N ALA A 77 0.72 13.04 -6.09
CA ALA A 77 0.26 12.06 -5.11
C ALA A 77 0.97 12.25 -3.76
N ILE A 78 2.29 12.47 -3.75
CA ILE A 78 3.04 12.75 -2.52
C ILE A 78 2.55 14.05 -1.86
N SER A 79 2.26 15.08 -2.64
CA SER A 79 1.69 16.34 -2.12
C SER A 79 0.32 16.12 -1.47
N TYR A 80 -0.49 15.20 -1.98
CA TYR A 80 -1.73 14.78 -1.32
C TYR A 80 -1.44 14.11 0.02
N PHE A 81 -0.56 13.10 0.07
CA PHE A 81 -0.19 12.43 1.32
C PHE A 81 0.36 13.40 2.38
N VAL A 82 1.16 14.39 1.96
CA VAL A 82 1.68 15.45 2.84
C VAL A 82 0.54 16.20 3.51
N LYS A 83 -0.49 16.60 2.76
CA LYS A 83 -1.68 17.29 3.28
C LYS A 83 -2.53 16.39 4.17
N MET A 84 -2.53 15.09 3.91
CA MET A 84 -3.28 14.10 4.68
C MET A 84 -2.59 13.66 5.97
N THR A 85 -1.33 14.04 6.18
CA THR A 85 -0.56 13.64 7.36
C THR A 85 -0.51 14.78 8.37
N ALA A 86 -1.08 14.56 9.56
CA ALA A 86 -1.00 15.51 10.67
C ALA A 86 0.41 15.51 11.30
N PRO A 87 0.80 16.58 12.01
CA PRO A 87 2.06 16.62 12.75
C PRO A 87 2.24 15.47 13.76
N SER A 88 1.13 14.88 14.24
CA SER A 88 1.13 13.71 15.11
C SER A 88 1.53 12.41 14.41
N GLY A 89 1.60 12.39 13.07
CA GLY A 89 1.80 11.17 12.28
C GLY A 89 0.52 10.42 11.92
N GLN A 90 -0.64 10.85 12.43
CA GLN A 90 -1.92 10.32 11.98
C GLN A 90 -2.24 10.77 10.55
N VAL A 91 -2.89 9.89 9.78
CA VAL A 91 -3.18 10.13 8.36
C VAL A 91 -4.68 10.09 8.14
N ALA A 92 -5.24 11.19 7.63
CA ALA A 92 -6.68 11.32 7.41
C ALA A 92 -7.20 10.42 6.25
N TYR A 93 -8.50 10.15 6.23
CA TYR A 93 -9.09 9.20 5.27
C TYR A 93 -9.30 9.87 3.90
N SER A 94 -9.93 11.05 3.92
CA SER A 94 -10.22 11.89 2.76
C SER A 94 -10.06 13.37 3.14
N GLY A 95 -9.82 14.27 2.18
CA GLY A 95 -9.54 15.68 2.44
C GLY A 95 -10.66 16.40 3.20
N GLY A 96 -10.35 16.97 4.38
CA GLY A 96 -11.27 17.71 5.24
C GLY A 96 -10.75 17.89 6.68
N ILE A 97 -11.49 18.63 7.53
CA ILE A 97 -11.19 18.83 8.97
C ILE A 97 -11.52 17.56 9.81
N GLY A 98 -12.24 16.60 9.22
CA GLY A 98 -12.57 15.31 9.82
C GLY A 98 -11.81 14.15 9.18
N GLY A 99 -11.66 13.06 9.94
CA GLY A 99 -11.10 11.81 9.43
C GLY A 99 -9.72 11.43 9.96
N PHE A 100 -9.19 12.10 11.00
CA PHE A 100 -7.97 11.69 11.71
C PHE A 100 -8.24 10.67 12.83
N ASP A 101 -9.20 9.76 12.65
CA ASP A 101 -9.28 8.58 13.51
C ASP A 101 -8.02 7.71 13.34
N GLU A 102 -7.59 7.07 14.43
CA GLU A 102 -6.43 6.19 14.38
C GLU A 102 -6.69 5.04 13.41
N SER A 103 -5.82 4.92 12.40
CA SER A 103 -5.81 3.82 11.47
C SER A 103 -4.37 3.49 11.11
N LEU A 104 -3.85 2.44 11.74
CA LEU A 104 -2.52 1.94 11.45
C LEU A 104 -2.37 1.53 9.97
N ALA A 105 -3.46 1.11 9.31
CA ALA A 105 -3.45 0.84 7.88
C ALA A 105 -3.11 2.10 7.05
N ARG A 106 -3.80 3.23 7.29
CA ARG A 106 -3.52 4.49 6.57
C ARG A 106 -2.13 5.05 6.85
N ILE A 107 -1.71 4.98 8.10
CA ILE A 107 -0.37 5.43 8.52
C ILE A 107 0.69 4.57 7.83
N SER A 108 0.50 3.25 7.80
CA SER A 108 1.39 2.33 7.08
C SER A 108 1.43 2.59 5.58
N ILE A 109 0.28 2.87 4.95
CA ILE A 109 0.21 3.23 3.53
C ILE A 109 1.03 4.50 3.27
N ALA A 110 0.84 5.55 4.08
CA ALA A 110 1.59 6.81 3.94
C ALA A 110 3.10 6.60 4.11
N THR A 111 3.52 5.91 5.18
CA THR A 111 4.94 5.58 5.42
C THR A 111 5.53 4.82 4.23
N LEU A 112 4.80 3.83 3.70
CA LEU A 112 5.22 3.04 2.56
C LEU A 112 5.39 3.93 1.31
N VAL A 113 4.38 4.70 0.92
CA VAL A 113 4.45 5.50 -0.31
C VAL A 113 5.55 6.56 -0.26
N TYR A 114 5.78 7.20 0.89
CA TYR A 114 6.92 8.10 1.06
C TYR A 114 8.24 7.34 0.87
N ALA A 115 8.37 6.15 1.43
CA ALA A 115 9.58 5.35 1.32
C ALA A 115 9.86 4.92 -0.13
N VAL A 116 8.88 4.32 -0.80
CA VAL A 116 9.05 3.78 -2.17
C VAL A 116 9.12 4.87 -3.24
N ALA A 117 8.56 6.05 -2.97
CA ALA A 117 8.75 7.23 -3.82
C ALA A 117 10.07 7.97 -3.54
N ARG A 118 10.96 7.44 -2.68
CA ARG A 118 12.24 8.04 -2.28
C ARG A 118 12.10 9.42 -1.62
N ARG A 119 11.02 9.64 -0.86
CA ARG A 119 10.70 10.88 -0.13
C ARG A 119 10.84 10.74 1.39
N LYS A 120 11.87 10.01 1.82
CA LYS A 120 12.20 9.79 3.25
C LYS A 120 12.74 11.05 3.94
N ASP A 121 13.07 12.08 3.17
CA ASP A 121 13.50 13.40 3.62
C ASP A 121 12.36 14.21 4.27
N LEU A 122 11.10 13.95 3.88
CA LEU A 122 9.94 14.67 4.37
C LEU A 122 9.67 14.45 5.87
N PRO A 123 9.27 15.49 6.63
CA PRO A 123 8.94 15.32 8.04
C PRO A 123 7.75 14.36 8.25
N GLN A 124 6.79 14.33 7.33
CA GLN A 124 5.62 13.43 7.38
C GLN A 124 6.03 11.95 7.32
N TYR A 125 7.11 11.62 6.61
CA TYR A 125 7.64 10.27 6.62
C TYR A 125 8.12 9.87 8.01
N LYS A 126 8.92 10.73 8.66
CA LYS A 126 9.41 10.49 10.02
C LYS A 126 8.26 10.40 11.03
N GLN A 127 7.32 11.34 10.96
CA GLN A 127 6.13 11.37 11.82
C GLN A 127 5.30 10.08 11.73
N THR A 128 5.02 9.60 10.51
CA THR A 128 4.25 8.36 10.32
C THR A 128 5.04 7.13 10.78
N LEU A 129 6.35 7.05 10.48
CA LEU A 129 7.19 5.94 10.92
C LEU A 129 7.32 5.88 12.45
N ASP A 130 7.56 7.02 13.10
CA ASP A 130 7.65 7.10 14.56
C ASP A 130 6.31 6.73 15.22
N TYR A 131 5.18 7.16 14.65
CA TYR A 131 3.87 6.72 15.13
C TYR A 131 3.69 5.21 15.05
N LEU A 132 4.11 4.57 13.96
CA LEU A 132 4.05 3.10 13.84
C LEU A 132 4.94 2.41 14.88
N LYS A 133 6.14 2.96 15.14
CA LYS A 133 7.08 2.43 16.15
C LYS A 133 6.48 2.47 17.55
N ASP A 134 5.81 3.57 17.90
CA ASP A 134 5.11 3.71 19.19
C ASP A 134 3.93 2.74 19.32
N LYS A 135 3.39 2.28 18.19
CA LYS A 135 2.25 1.35 18.09
C LYS A 135 2.66 -0.08 17.71
N LEU A 136 3.92 -0.46 17.96
CA LEU A 136 4.42 -1.81 17.70
C LEU A 136 3.61 -2.91 18.39
N SER A 137 3.08 -2.63 19.58
CA SER A 137 2.25 -3.57 20.37
C SER A 137 0.77 -3.59 19.96
N GLY A 138 0.37 -2.76 19.00
CA GLY A 138 -1.00 -2.71 18.49
C GLY A 138 -1.64 -1.32 18.56
N GLY A 139 -2.80 -1.22 17.93
CA GLY A 139 -3.62 -0.03 17.79
C GLY A 139 -4.83 -0.34 16.89
N SER A 140 -5.59 0.68 16.52
CA SER A 140 -6.73 0.54 15.62
C SER A 140 -6.28 0.20 14.20
N ALA A 141 -6.77 -0.91 13.65
CA ALA A 141 -6.59 -1.25 12.24
C ALA A 141 -7.30 -0.27 11.29
N GLY A 142 -8.36 0.38 11.77
CA GLY A 142 -9.31 1.13 10.95
C GLY A 142 -10.18 0.22 10.07
N HIS A 143 -10.79 0.80 9.04
CA HIS A 143 -11.87 0.20 8.25
C HIS A 143 -11.48 -1.01 7.38
N GLY A 144 -10.19 -1.32 7.20
CA GLY A 144 -9.71 -2.42 6.35
C GLY A 144 -9.48 -3.74 7.08
N GLY A 145 -9.60 -3.78 8.40
CA GLY A 145 -9.30 -4.96 9.20
C GLY A 145 -7.81 -5.21 9.44
N VAL A 146 -7.52 -6.15 10.33
CA VAL A 146 -6.16 -6.37 10.87
C VAL A 146 -5.22 -6.97 9.83
N GLU A 147 -5.70 -7.83 8.93
CA GLU A 147 -4.87 -8.45 7.88
C GLU A 147 -4.43 -7.42 6.84
N TYR A 148 -5.33 -6.49 6.47
CA TYR A 148 -5.02 -5.39 5.57
C TYR A 148 -4.02 -4.41 6.19
N GLN A 149 -4.22 -4.07 7.46
CA GLN A 149 -3.22 -3.32 8.23
C GLN A 149 -1.87 -4.03 8.20
N ARG A 150 -1.81 -5.32 8.59
CA ARG A 150 -0.56 -6.08 8.68
C ARG A 150 0.18 -6.12 7.35
N TYR A 151 -0.52 -6.28 6.24
CA TYR A 151 0.08 -6.27 4.90
C TYR A 151 0.83 -4.96 4.60
N TYR A 152 0.23 -3.80 4.86
CA TYR A 152 0.91 -2.52 4.64
C TYR A 152 1.96 -2.23 5.72
N GLN A 153 1.68 -2.55 6.97
CA GLN A 153 2.57 -2.30 8.10
C GLN A 153 3.88 -3.08 7.97
N ALA A 154 3.82 -4.32 7.48
CA ALA A 154 5.00 -5.12 7.19
C ALA A 154 5.93 -4.39 6.20
N GLN A 155 5.38 -3.85 5.11
CA GLN A 155 6.15 -3.13 4.09
C GLN A 155 6.66 -1.79 4.58
N ALA A 156 5.85 -1.05 5.34
CA ALA A 156 6.22 0.23 5.93
C ALA A 156 7.43 0.10 6.87
N PHE A 157 7.38 -0.86 7.79
CA PHE A 157 8.53 -1.14 8.67
C PHE A 157 9.71 -1.67 7.89
N PHE A 158 9.51 -2.62 6.97
CA PHE A 158 10.62 -3.18 6.20
C PHE A 158 11.41 -2.10 5.44
N GLN A 159 10.69 -1.15 4.84
CA GLN A 159 11.29 -0.03 4.12
C GLN A 159 11.84 1.07 5.05
N GLY A 160 11.27 1.23 6.25
CA GLY A 160 11.58 2.34 7.15
C GLY A 160 12.54 2.06 8.30
N ASP A 161 12.34 0.96 9.02
CA ASP A 161 13.10 0.63 10.23
C ASP A 161 13.18 -0.89 10.41
N LEU A 162 14.34 -1.47 10.10
CA LEU A 162 14.51 -2.93 10.07
C LEU A 162 14.39 -3.55 11.47
N GLU A 163 14.88 -2.85 12.50
CA GLU A 163 14.81 -3.33 13.88
C GLU A 163 13.34 -3.45 14.34
N SER A 164 12.52 -2.45 14.04
CA SER A 164 11.08 -2.49 14.30
C SER A 164 10.39 -3.55 13.47
N TRP A 165 10.78 -3.72 12.19
CA TRP A 165 10.26 -4.79 11.35
C TRP A 165 10.54 -6.18 11.94
N GLU A 166 11.76 -6.45 12.41
CA GLU A 166 12.14 -7.74 12.99
C GLU A 166 11.32 -8.05 14.26
N LYS A 167 11.17 -7.07 15.15
CA LYS A 167 10.34 -7.19 16.36
C LYS A 167 8.88 -7.46 16.00
N TRP A 168 8.33 -6.68 15.09
CA TRP A 168 6.95 -6.81 14.63
C TRP A 168 6.70 -8.15 13.92
N ASN A 169 7.58 -8.55 13.00
CA ASN A 169 7.46 -9.77 12.22
C ASN A 169 7.59 -11.03 13.10
N LYS A 170 8.44 -11.01 14.14
CA LYS A 170 8.53 -12.11 15.11
C LYS A 170 7.19 -12.32 15.84
N ASN A 171 6.51 -11.24 16.21
CA ASN A 171 5.19 -11.32 16.83
C ASN A 171 4.13 -11.79 15.83
N LEU A 172 4.13 -11.25 14.61
CA LEU A 172 3.22 -11.69 13.54
C LEU A 172 3.34 -13.21 13.28
N VAL A 173 4.56 -13.73 13.12
CA VAL A 173 4.79 -15.16 12.89
C VAL A 173 4.26 -16.01 14.04
N ARG A 174 4.44 -15.56 15.29
CA ARG A 174 3.90 -16.25 16.48
C ARG A 174 2.37 -16.28 16.44
N GLU A 175 1.74 -15.14 16.17
CA GLU A 175 0.28 -15.02 16.10
C GLU A 175 -0.30 -15.89 14.99
N LEU A 176 0.24 -15.81 13.78
CA LEU A 176 -0.22 -16.58 12.63
C LEU A 176 -0.07 -18.09 12.90
N LYS A 177 1.06 -18.55 13.45
CA LYS A 177 1.22 -19.97 13.81
C LYS A 177 0.16 -20.48 14.78
N ALA A 178 -0.33 -19.64 15.68
CA ALA A 178 -1.35 -20.03 16.66
C ALA A 178 -2.76 -20.15 16.06
N VAL A 179 -3.03 -19.47 14.94
CA VAL A 179 -4.37 -19.40 14.33
C VAL A 179 -4.45 -20.04 12.94
N GLN A 180 -3.35 -20.59 12.43
CA GLN A 180 -3.33 -21.26 11.13
C GLN A 180 -4.20 -22.51 11.17
N GLY A 181 -5.12 -22.62 10.20
CA GLY A 181 -5.96 -23.80 10.01
C GLY A 181 -5.15 -25.02 9.56
N SER A 182 -5.71 -26.21 9.75
CA SER A 182 -5.10 -27.47 9.27
C SER A 182 -4.94 -27.55 7.76
N ASP A 183 -5.75 -26.80 7.00
CA ASP A 183 -5.64 -26.60 5.55
C ASP A 183 -4.62 -25.50 5.17
N GLY A 184 -3.93 -24.92 6.14
CA GLY A 184 -2.98 -23.82 5.98
C GLY A 184 -3.60 -22.43 5.88
N SER A 185 -4.93 -22.31 5.86
CA SER A 185 -5.63 -21.04 5.71
C SER A 185 -5.66 -20.22 7.00
N PHE A 186 -5.92 -18.92 6.84
CA PHE A 186 -6.20 -17.99 7.94
C PHE A 186 -7.63 -17.50 7.82
N GLN A 187 -8.40 -17.57 8.91
CA GLN A 187 -9.77 -17.05 8.97
C GLN A 187 -9.76 -15.64 9.56
N GLY A 188 -10.31 -14.68 8.81
CA GLY A 188 -10.48 -13.30 9.25
C GLY A 188 -11.81 -12.71 8.78
N SER A 189 -12.02 -11.42 9.04
CA SER A 189 -13.32 -10.75 8.86
C SER A 189 -13.80 -10.68 7.40
N TYR A 190 -12.88 -10.73 6.43
CA TYR A 190 -13.18 -10.71 5.00
C TYR A 190 -13.09 -12.09 4.34
N GLY A 191 -13.16 -13.16 5.14
CA GLY A 191 -13.12 -14.54 4.67
C GLY A 191 -11.70 -15.09 4.49
N LYS A 192 -11.64 -16.41 4.27
CA LYS A 192 -10.37 -17.16 4.21
C LYS A 192 -9.45 -16.69 3.10
N SER A 193 -9.98 -16.45 1.90
CA SER A 193 -9.15 -16.11 0.73
C SER A 193 -8.40 -14.79 0.93
N VAL A 194 -9.09 -13.75 1.41
CA VAL A 194 -8.48 -12.42 1.65
C VAL A 194 -7.48 -12.50 2.79
N SER A 195 -7.89 -13.09 3.92
CA SER A 195 -7.09 -13.13 5.15
C SER A 195 -5.82 -13.97 4.94
N THR A 196 -5.93 -15.08 4.20
CA THR A 196 -4.78 -15.92 3.85
C THR A 196 -3.82 -15.17 2.93
N SER A 197 -4.34 -14.55 1.87
CA SER A 197 -3.50 -13.85 0.89
C SER A 197 -2.72 -12.69 1.53
N LEU A 198 -3.39 -11.84 2.33
CA LEU A 198 -2.74 -10.71 2.99
C LEU A 198 -1.73 -11.15 4.07
N SER A 199 -2.02 -12.22 4.81
CA SER A 199 -1.09 -12.79 5.79
C SER A 199 0.17 -13.32 5.11
N LEU A 200 0.02 -14.02 3.98
CA LEU A 200 1.16 -14.51 3.21
C LEU A 200 1.97 -13.37 2.59
N LEU A 201 1.32 -12.33 2.08
CA LEU A 201 2.00 -11.14 1.55
C LEU A 201 2.77 -10.38 2.64
N ALA A 202 2.22 -10.28 3.86
CA ALA A 202 2.96 -9.71 4.99
C ALA A 202 4.21 -10.53 5.33
N LEU A 203 4.13 -11.86 5.25
CA LEU A 203 5.25 -12.77 5.47
C LEU A 203 6.25 -12.82 4.30
N ALA A 204 5.84 -12.46 3.07
CA ALA A 204 6.68 -12.56 1.88
C ALA A 204 7.96 -11.71 1.94
N LEU A 205 7.96 -10.64 2.75
CA LEU A 205 9.12 -9.79 3.00
C LEU A 205 10.29 -10.54 3.66
N ASN A 206 10.02 -11.63 4.40
CA ASN A 206 11.07 -12.50 4.94
C ASN A 206 11.94 -13.12 3.85
N TYR A 207 11.38 -13.27 2.64
CA TYR A 207 12.03 -13.93 1.51
C TYR A 207 12.40 -12.96 0.38
N ARG A 208 11.95 -11.69 0.47
CA ARG A 208 12.25 -10.62 -0.50
C ARG A 208 11.91 -10.99 -1.95
N PHE A 209 10.76 -11.65 -2.14
CA PHE A 209 10.38 -12.21 -3.45
C PHE A 209 10.02 -11.17 -4.53
N LEU A 210 9.74 -9.91 -4.19
CA LEU A 210 9.33 -8.88 -5.15
C LEU A 210 10.37 -7.77 -5.25
N PRO A 211 10.62 -7.20 -6.46
CA PRO A 211 11.56 -6.09 -6.65
C PRO A 211 11.24 -4.84 -5.80
N ILE A 212 9.96 -4.60 -5.49
CA ILE A 212 9.55 -3.49 -4.59
C ILE A 212 10.03 -3.68 -3.14
N TYR A 213 10.52 -4.88 -2.80
CA TYR A 213 11.14 -5.18 -1.51
C TYR A 213 12.66 -4.97 -1.53
N GLU A 214 13.24 -4.52 -2.63
CA GLU A 214 14.61 -4.02 -2.64
C GLU A 214 14.68 -2.67 -1.91
N ARG A 215 15.81 -2.40 -1.26
CA ARG A 215 16.03 -1.24 -0.39
C ARG A 215 17.24 -0.44 -0.82
#